data_AF-A0A1Q3JY83-F1
#
_entry.id   AF-A0A1Q3JY83-F1
#
_cell.length_a   1.000
_cell.length_b   1.000
_cell.length_c   1.000
_cell.angle_alpha   90.00
_cell.angle_beta   90.00
_cell.angle_gamma   90.00
#
_symmetry.space_group_name_H-M   'P 1'
#
loop_
_entity.id
_entity.type
_entity.pdbx_description
1 polymer ?
#
loop_
_entity_poly.entity_id
_entity_poly.type
_entity_poly.pdbx_seq_one_letter_code
_entity_poly.pdbx_strand_id
1 'polypeptide(L)'
;MAEFFASPLWTGILWPLIVIVAQSVLLLVVLLIAIAFIILADRKIWAAVQIRRGPNVVGPWGLLQSFADLLKFVLKEPIIPSGANKGVFLLAPLVSCILALAAWAVIPVNLNWVISDINVGILYIFAISSLSIYGIIMGGWSSNSKYPFLAALRSAAQMVSYEVSIGFVIITVLLCAGSLNLTAIVEAQHARGLASMIGLPWLTFLNWYWLPLLPMFVVFYVSALAETNRPPFDLVEAESELVAGFMVEYGSTPYLLFMLG
;
A
#
# COMPACT_ATOMS: atom_id res chain seq x y z
N MET A 1 9.94 11.07 -42.42
CA MET A 1 10.12 10.22 -41.22
C MET A 1 10.79 10.98 -40.08
N ALA A 2 11.97 11.60 -40.28
CA ALA A 2 12.63 12.38 -39.22
C ALA A 2 11.84 13.62 -38.76
N GLU A 3 11.14 14.32 -39.66
CA GLU A 3 10.32 15.50 -39.32
C GLU A 3 9.09 15.18 -38.46
N PHE A 4 8.58 13.95 -38.53
CA PHE A 4 7.44 13.52 -37.72
C PHE A 4 7.85 13.40 -36.25
N PHE A 5 8.97 12.73 -35.98
CA PHE A 5 9.56 12.61 -34.64
C PHE A 5 10.09 13.95 -34.08
N ALA A 6 10.39 14.92 -34.93
CA ALA A 6 10.83 16.26 -34.52
C ALA A 6 9.68 17.25 -34.27
N SER A 7 8.44 16.89 -34.62
CA SER A 7 7.31 17.78 -34.41
C SER A 7 7.02 18.00 -32.92
N PRO A 8 6.55 19.19 -32.51
CA PRO A 8 6.31 19.53 -31.11
C PRO A 8 5.26 18.63 -30.42
N LEU A 9 4.38 17.99 -31.19
CA LEU A 9 3.45 16.99 -30.67
C LEU A 9 4.16 15.70 -30.25
N TRP A 10 5.15 15.25 -31.03
CA TRP A 10 5.90 14.02 -30.73
C TRP A 10 6.91 14.23 -29.62
N THR A 11 7.69 15.31 -29.65
CA THR A 11 8.71 15.58 -28.63
C THR A 11 8.14 16.16 -27.34
N GLY A 12 7.09 16.98 -27.41
CA GLY A 12 6.53 17.68 -26.25
C GLY A 12 5.47 16.91 -25.47
N ILE A 13 4.67 16.06 -26.14
CA ILE A 13 3.50 15.42 -25.53
C ILE A 13 3.59 13.89 -25.60
N LEU A 14 3.73 13.33 -26.80
CA LEU A 14 3.63 11.88 -26.99
C LEU A 14 4.82 11.13 -26.38
N TRP A 15 6.05 11.60 -26.60
CA TRP A 15 7.23 10.93 -26.07
C TRP A 15 7.30 10.94 -24.54
N PRO A 16 7.10 12.08 -23.83
CA PRO A 16 7.03 12.08 -22.37
C PRO A 16 5.89 11.21 -21.83
N LEU A 17 4.73 11.23 -22.48
CA LEU A 17 3.58 10.40 -22.08
C LEU A 17 3.89 8.90 -22.17
N ILE A 18 4.54 8.47 -23.26
CA ILE A 18 4.96 7.06 -23.42
C ILE A 18 5.94 6.66 -22.32
N VAL A 19 6.90 7.54 -22.00
CA VAL A 19 7.89 7.28 -20.94
C VAL A 19 7.21 7.15 -19.57
N ILE A 20 6.28 8.05 -19.22
CA ILE A 20 5.55 8.00 -17.95
C ILE A 20 4.68 6.74 -17.85
N VAL A 21 3.98 6.37 -18.93
CA VAL A 21 3.16 5.17 -18.97
C VAL A 21 4.04 3.93 -18.84
N ALA A 22 5.16 3.86 -19.54
CA ALA A 22 6.10 2.74 -19.45
C ALA A 22 6.68 2.60 -18.04
N GLN A 23 7.09 3.71 -17.41
CA GLN A 23 7.57 3.72 -16.02
C GLN A 23 6.48 3.29 -15.04
N SER A 24 5.25 3.77 -15.21
CA SER A 24 4.10 3.37 -14.39
C SER A 24 3.80 1.89 -14.50
N VAL A 25 3.74 1.36 -15.72
CA VAL A 25 3.50 -0.08 -15.96
C VAL A 25 4.62 -0.93 -15.38
N LEU A 26 5.88 -0.53 -15.57
CA LEU A 26 7.01 -1.24 -14.99
C LEU A 26 6.94 -1.26 -13.47
N LEU A 27 6.66 -0.11 -12.84
CA LEU A 27 6.51 -0.02 -11.39
C LEU A 27 5.37 -0.91 -10.88
N LEU A 28 4.21 -0.91 -11.54
CA LEU A 28 3.10 -1.79 -11.19
C LEU A 28 3.46 -3.28 -11.30
N VAL A 29 4.13 -3.69 -12.38
CA VAL A 29 4.56 -5.09 -12.57
C VAL A 29 5.53 -5.50 -11.46
N VAL A 30 6.52 -4.65 -11.16
CA VAL A 30 7.48 -4.91 -10.07
C VAL A 30 6.77 -4.99 -8.72
N LEU A 31 5.82 -4.08 -8.45
CA LEU A 31 5.05 -4.05 -7.22
C LEU A 31 4.20 -5.31 -7.05
N LEU A 32 3.47 -5.74 -8.07
CA LEU A 32 2.65 -6.96 -8.03
C LEU A 32 3.50 -8.22 -7.82
N ILE A 33 4.67 -8.29 -8.45
CA ILE A 33 5.63 -9.39 -8.23
C ILE A 33 6.17 -9.34 -6.80
N ALA A 34 6.52 -8.16 -6.29
CA ALA A 34 6.99 -7.98 -4.92
C ALA A 34 5.93 -8.41 -3.90
N ILE A 35 4.67 -8.00 -4.07
CA ILE A 35 3.54 -8.41 -3.22
C ILE A 35 3.38 -9.93 -3.23
N ALA A 36 3.45 -10.57 -4.40
CA ALA A 36 3.37 -12.02 -4.50
C ALA A 36 4.44 -12.73 -3.66
N PHE A 37 5.68 -12.22 -3.66
CA PHE A 37 6.75 -12.76 -2.83
C PHE A 37 6.63 -12.37 -1.34
N ILE A 38 6.11 -11.18 -1.02
CA ILE A 38 5.86 -10.78 0.37
C ILE A 38 4.83 -11.71 1.02
N ILE A 39 3.76 -12.08 0.31
CA ILE A 39 2.76 -13.05 0.81
C ILE A 39 3.39 -14.43 1.06
N LEU A 40 4.29 -14.87 0.17
CA LEU A 40 5.04 -16.12 0.38
C LEU A 40 5.98 -16.02 1.58
N ALA A 41 6.67 -14.89 1.71
CA ALA A 41 7.60 -14.62 2.79
C ALA A 41 6.87 -14.62 4.14
N ASP A 42 5.72 -13.95 4.24
CA ASP A 42 4.88 -13.92 5.44
C ASP A 42 4.52 -15.34 5.89
N ARG A 43 4.02 -16.18 4.97
CA ARG A 43 3.71 -17.59 5.26
C ARG A 43 4.92 -18.39 5.72
N LYS A 44 6.10 -18.16 5.13
CA LYS A 44 7.34 -18.86 5.50
C LYS A 44 7.88 -18.40 6.85
N ILE A 45 7.84 -17.10 7.12
CA ILE A 45 8.31 -16.49 8.37
C ILE A 45 7.43 -16.98 9.53
N TRP A 46 6.10 -16.89 9.41
CA TRP A 46 5.20 -17.38 10.46
C TRP A 46 5.29 -18.89 10.67
N ALA A 47 5.45 -19.65 9.60
CA ALA A 47 5.70 -21.09 9.72
C ALA A 47 7.00 -21.37 10.49
N ALA A 48 8.08 -20.65 10.19
CA ALA A 48 9.36 -20.80 10.89
C ALA A 48 9.26 -20.41 12.38
N VAL A 49 8.56 -19.32 12.70
CA VAL A 49 8.27 -18.92 14.10
C VAL A 49 7.50 -20.01 14.83
N GLN A 50 6.57 -20.68 14.15
CA GLN A 50 5.77 -21.79 14.67
C GLN A 50 6.49 -23.15 14.59
N ILE A 51 7.78 -23.19 14.21
CA ILE A 51 8.58 -24.43 14.07
C ILE A 51 7.90 -25.45 13.12
N ARG A 52 7.29 -24.95 12.05
CA ARG A 52 6.76 -25.77 10.95
C ARG A 52 7.31 -25.29 9.61
N ARG A 53 7.28 -26.16 8.60
CA ARG A 53 7.66 -25.77 7.24
C ARG A 53 6.49 -25.03 6.59
N GLY A 54 6.79 -23.87 5.99
CA GLY A 54 5.84 -23.15 5.15
C GLY A 54 5.58 -23.88 3.81
N PRO A 55 4.91 -23.22 2.85
CA PRO A 55 4.63 -23.82 1.54
C PRO A 55 5.92 -24.32 0.86
N ASN A 56 5.99 -25.61 0.55
CA ASN A 56 7.19 -26.27 0.00
C ASN A 56 6.92 -27.19 -1.20
N VAL A 57 5.67 -27.25 -1.69
CA VAL A 57 5.25 -28.22 -2.73
C VAL A 57 5.14 -27.57 -4.12
N VAL A 58 4.61 -26.35 -4.20
CA VAL A 58 4.35 -25.68 -5.48
C VAL A 58 5.62 -25.01 -6.02
N GLY A 59 6.34 -25.72 -6.89
CA GLY A 59 7.63 -25.30 -7.45
C GLY A 59 8.81 -25.48 -6.48
N PRO A 60 10.05 -25.13 -6.89
CA PRO A 60 11.23 -25.22 -6.02
C PRO A 60 11.03 -24.37 -4.77
N TRP A 61 11.10 -24.98 -3.59
CA TRP A 61 10.86 -24.34 -2.28
C TRP A 61 9.55 -23.54 -2.17
N GLY A 62 8.50 -23.87 -2.93
CA GLY A 62 7.23 -23.16 -2.87
C GLY A 62 7.20 -21.79 -3.56
N LEU A 63 8.20 -21.43 -4.37
CA LEU A 63 8.30 -20.12 -5.02
C LEU A 63 7.09 -19.79 -5.91
N LEU A 64 6.43 -20.80 -6.48
CA LEU A 64 5.29 -20.62 -7.36
C LEU A 64 3.95 -20.61 -6.62
N GLN A 65 3.94 -20.71 -5.29
CA GLN A 65 2.71 -20.79 -4.49
C GLN A 65 1.81 -19.56 -4.68
N SER A 66 2.37 -18.34 -4.62
CA SER A 66 1.57 -17.11 -4.73
C SER A 66 0.92 -16.96 -6.11
N PHE A 67 1.61 -17.42 -7.16
CA PHE A 67 1.03 -17.45 -8.51
C PHE A 67 -0.08 -18.49 -8.64
N ALA A 68 0.07 -19.66 -8.01
CA ALA A 68 -0.98 -20.67 -7.97
C ALA A 68 -2.22 -20.18 -7.21
N ASP A 69 -2.03 -19.44 -6.12
CA ASP A 69 -3.14 -18.83 -5.36
C ASP A 69 -3.86 -17.75 -6.18
N LEU A 70 -3.11 -16.89 -6.87
CA LEU A 70 -3.69 -15.90 -7.79
C LEU A 70 -4.52 -16.58 -8.88
N LEU A 71 -3.95 -17.59 -9.56
CA LEU A 71 -4.65 -18.32 -10.60
C LEU A 71 -5.91 -19.01 -10.07
N LYS A 72 -5.85 -19.57 -8.86
CA LYS A 72 -7.02 -20.15 -8.18
C LYS A 72 -8.12 -19.11 -7.97
N PHE A 73 -7.80 -17.91 -7.51
CA PHE A 73 -8.82 -16.86 -7.31
C PHE A 73 -9.41 -16.34 -8.61
N VAL A 74 -8.63 -16.29 -9.70
CA VAL A 74 -9.12 -15.89 -11.02
C VAL A 74 -10.04 -16.94 -11.64
N LEU A 75 -9.71 -18.23 -11.48
CA LEU A 75 -10.51 -19.34 -12.03
C LEU A 75 -11.76 -19.65 -11.21
N LYS A 76 -11.81 -19.23 -9.94
CA LYS A 76 -12.96 -19.47 -9.07
C LYS A 76 -14.13 -18.60 -9.51
N GLU A 77 -15.35 -19.12 -9.47
CA GLU A 77 -16.54 -18.34 -9.77
C GLU A 77 -16.83 -17.30 -8.66
N PRO A 78 -17.10 -16.02 -9.00
CA PRO A 78 -17.53 -15.02 -8.04
C PRO A 78 -19.00 -15.24 -7.67
N ILE A 79 -19.26 -15.50 -6.39
CA ILE A 79 -20.62 -15.62 -5.84
C ILE A 79 -21.03 -14.25 -5.32
N ILE A 80 -22.17 -13.75 -5.77
CA ILE A 80 -22.73 -12.47 -5.31
C ILE A 80 -23.99 -12.78 -4.49
N PRO A 81 -24.09 -12.33 -3.22
CA PRO A 81 -25.29 -12.53 -2.41
C PRO A 81 -26.53 -11.90 -3.06
N SER A 82 -27.68 -12.57 -2.95
CA SER A 82 -28.94 -12.09 -3.56
C SER A 82 -29.44 -10.77 -2.95
N GLY A 83 -29.16 -10.54 -1.67
CA GLY A 83 -29.50 -9.30 -0.96
C GLY A 83 -28.51 -8.15 -1.18
N ALA A 84 -27.36 -8.38 -1.82
CA ALA A 84 -26.31 -7.38 -1.95
C ALA A 84 -26.61 -6.37 -3.08
N ASN A 85 -26.13 -5.13 -2.91
CA ASN A 85 -26.16 -4.14 -3.99
C ASN A 85 -25.02 -4.43 -4.97
N LYS A 86 -25.33 -5.08 -6.09
CA LYS A 86 -24.35 -5.56 -7.10
C LYS A 86 -23.38 -4.49 -7.59
N GLY A 87 -23.83 -3.26 -7.78
CA GLY A 87 -22.99 -2.18 -8.27
C GLY A 87 -21.90 -1.80 -7.27
N VAL A 88 -22.31 -1.48 -6.04
CA VAL A 88 -21.39 -1.07 -4.98
C VAL A 88 -20.52 -2.24 -4.53
N PHE A 89 -21.07 -3.47 -4.51
CA PHE A 89 -20.35 -4.68 -4.14
C PHE A 89 -19.16 -4.95 -5.07
N LEU A 90 -19.31 -4.78 -6.38
CA LEU A 90 -18.18 -4.97 -7.31
C LEU A 90 -17.22 -3.78 -7.35
N LEU A 91 -17.73 -2.56 -7.12
CA LEU A 91 -16.91 -1.35 -7.13
C LEU A 91 -16.04 -1.20 -5.88
N ALA A 92 -16.50 -1.64 -4.70
CA ALA A 92 -15.78 -1.44 -3.45
C ALA A 92 -14.35 -2.05 -3.45
N PRO A 93 -14.15 -3.35 -3.79
CA PRO A 93 -12.80 -3.91 -3.89
C PRO A 93 -11.94 -3.23 -4.96
N LEU A 94 -12.55 -2.80 -6.08
CA LEU A 94 -11.84 -2.10 -7.14
C LEU A 94 -11.33 -0.73 -6.67
N VAL A 95 -12.15 0.03 -5.95
CA VAL A 95 -11.77 1.33 -5.40
C VAL A 95 -10.65 1.18 -4.39
N SER A 96 -10.74 0.23 -3.46
CA SER A 96 -9.69 -0.04 -2.48
C SER A 96 -8.35 -0.37 -3.15
N CYS A 97 -8.34 -1.29 -4.11
CA CYS A 97 -7.15 -1.69 -4.85
C CYS A 97 -6.54 -0.53 -5.68
N ILE A 98 -7.37 0.23 -6.42
CA ILE A 98 -6.89 1.36 -7.22
C ILE A 98 -6.28 2.45 -6.35
N LEU A 99 -6.89 2.74 -5.20
CA LEU A 99 -6.38 3.76 -4.28
C LEU A 99 -5.03 3.33 -3.67
N ALA A 100 -4.91 2.07 -3.24
CA ALA A 100 -3.65 1.53 -2.73
C ALA A 100 -2.53 1.62 -3.77
N LEU A 101 -2.81 1.27 -5.03
CA LEU A 101 -1.85 1.38 -6.13
C LEU A 101 -1.55 2.83 -6.51
N ALA A 102 -2.53 3.73 -6.42
CA ALA A 102 -2.36 5.14 -6.72
C ALA A 102 -1.43 5.85 -5.71
N ALA A 103 -1.43 5.41 -4.44
CA ALA A 103 -0.51 5.95 -3.42
C ALA A 103 0.98 5.85 -3.85
N TRP A 104 1.33 4.83 -4.63
CA TRP A 104 2.69 4.61 -5.13
C TRP A 104 3.14 5.60 -6.21
N ALA A 105 2.23 6.38 -6.79
CA ALA A 105 2.57 7.33 -7.86
C ALA A 105 3.55 8.43 -7.43
N VAL A 106 3.58 8.75 -6.13
CA VAL A 106 4.37 9.87 -5.59
C VAL A 106 5.62 9.38 -4.87
N ILE A 107 5.75 8.07 -4.61
CA ILE A 107 6.89 7.51 -3.87
C ILE A 107 8.13 7.50 -4.77
N PRO A 108 9.24 8.18 -4.39
CA PRO A 108 10.47 8.16 -5.17
C PRO A 108 11.21 6.84 -4.96
N VAL A 109 11.54 6.14 -6.06
CA VAL A 109 12.29 4.87 -6.02
C VAL A 109 13.79 5.08 -6.16
N ASN A 110 14.20 6.07 -6.97
CA ASN A 110 15.59 6.44 -7.17
C ASN A 110 15.70 7.92 -7.60
N LEU A 111 16.92 8.47 -7.65
CA LEU A 111 17.21 9.79 -8.21
C LEU A 111 16.66 9.89 -9.64
N ASN A 112 15.79 10.87 -9.88
CA ASN A 112 15.04 11.07 -11.13
C ASN A 112 14.08 9.93 -11.53
N TRP A 113 13.80 9.00 -10.62
CA TRP A 113 12.80 7.94 -10.83
C TRP A 113 11.65 8.09 -9.85
N VAL A 114 10.74 9.01 -10.22
CA VAL A 114 9.46 9.26 -9.58
C VAL A 114 8.41 9.40 -10.69
N ILE A 115 7.25 8.76 -10.55
CA ILE A 115 6.21 8.82 -11.59
C ILE A 115 5.62 10.22 -11.68
N SER A 116 5.33 10.83 -10.53
CA SER A 116 4.84 12.19 -10.43
C SER A 116 5.47 12.91 -9.25
N ASP A 117 6.36 13.87 -9.54
CA ASP A 117 6.98 14.72 -8.53
C ASP A 117 6.03 15.86 -8.15
N ILE A 118 5.18 15.61 -7.15
CA ILE A 118 4.18 16.58 -6.69
C ILE A 118 4.76 17.36 -5.51
N ASN A 119 4.72 18.70 -5.59
CA ASN A 119 5.13 19.59 -4.48
C ASN A 119 4.41 19.29 -3.16
N VAL A 120 3.23 18.71 -3.23
CA VAL A 120 2.34 18.42 -2.09
C VAL A 120 2.18 16.92 -1.86
N GLY A 121 3.26 16.15 -2.09
CA GLY A 121 3.21 14.69 -2.13
C GLY A 121 2.70 14.00 -0.86
N ILE A 122 3.03 14.54 0.32
CA ILE A 122 2.51 13.99 1.58
C ILE A 122 0.99 14.19 1.74
N LEU A 123 0.46 15.35 1.35
CA LEU A 123 -0.98 15.59 1.41
C LEU A 123 -1.74 14.71 0.41
N TYR A 124 -1.12 14.36 -0.71
CA TYR A 124 -1.67 13.38 -1.65
C TYR A 124 -1.80 11.99 -1.01
N ILE A 125 -0.78 11.52 -0.28
CA ILE A 125 -0.84 10.24 0.43
C ILE A 125 -1.97 10.24 1.48
N PHE A 126 -2.10 11.31 2.26
CA PHE A 126 -3.22 11.44 3.22
C PHE A 126 -4.58 11.43 2.52
N ALA A 127 -4.73 12.16 1.41
CA ALA A 127 -5.98 12.17 0.67
C ALA A 127 -6.35 10.77 0.16
N ILE A 128 -5.37 9.99 -0.32
CA ILE A 128 -5.60 8.62 -0.76
C ILE A 128 -5.90 7.69 0.41
N SER A 129 -5.19 7.81 1.54
CA SER A 129 -5.47 6.98 2.71
C SER A 129 -6.89 7.20 3.22
N SER A 130 -7.30 8.47 3.39
CA SER A 130 -8.67 8.84 3.74
C SER A 130 -9.71 8.30 2.75
N LEU A 131 -9.39 8.30 1.44
CA LEU A 131 -10.27 7.72 0.42
C LEU A 131 -10.39 6.20 0.52
N SER A 132 -9.32 5.49 0.93
CA SER A 132 -9.31 4.03 1.03
C SER A 132 -10.33 3.52 2.06
N ILE A 133 -10.56 4.30 3.13
CA ILE A 133 -11.54 4.02 4.18
C ILE A 133 -12.96 3.93 3.61
N TYR A 134 -13.30 4.75 2.60
CA TYR A 134 -14.59 4.64 1.92
C TYR A 134 -14.73 3.33 1.16
N GLY A 135 -13.65 2.79 0.59
CA GLY A 135 -13.63 1.47 -0.04
C GLY A 135 -14.09 0.37 0.92
N ILE A 136 -13.62 0.42 2.17
CA ILE A 136 -13.94 -0.56 3.21
C ILE A 136 -15.39 -0.41 3.69
N ILE A 137 -15.88 0.82 3.88
CA ILE A 137 -17.29 1.09 4.27
C ILE A 137 -18.25 0.63 3.17
N MET A 138 -17.96 0.96 1.90
CA MET A 138 -18.75 0.49 0.75
C MET A 138 -18.74 -1.05 0.69
N GLY A 139 -17.60 -1.67 0.98
CA GLY A 139 -17.43 -3.12 1.02
C GLY A 139 -18.36 -3.80 2.03
N GLY A 140 -18.35 -3.33 3.28
CA GLY A 140 -19.20 -3.92 4.33
C GLY A 140 -20.69 -3.59 4.21
N TRP A 141 -21.05 -2.39 3.74
CA TRP A 141 -22.45 -2.00 3.57
C TRP A 141 -23.12 -2.71 2.39
N SER A 142 -22.41 -2.86 1.27
CA SER A 142 -22.97 -3.47 0.05
C SER A 142 -23.31 -4.97 0.21
N SER A 143 -22.66 -5.66 1.15
CA SER A 143 -22.88 -7.06 1.50
C SER A 143 -24.25 -7.35 2.12
N ASN A 144 -24.99 -6.33 2.56
CA ASN A 144 -26.34 -6.42 3.14
C ASN A 144 -26.49 -7.50 4.23
N SER A 145 -25.49 -7.61 5.10
CA SER A 145 -25.46 -8.51 6.26
C SER A 145 -24.98 -7.74 7.49
N LYS A 146 -25.52 -8.10 8.66
CA LYS A 146 -25.29 -7.34 9.91
C LYS A 146 -23.82 -7.39 10.37
N TYR A 147 -23.17 -8.54 10.28
CA TYR A 147 -21.80 -8.72 10.77
C TYR A 147 -20.75 -8.00 9.90
N PRO A 148 -20.76 -8.13 8.55
CA PRO A 148 -19.81 -7.41 7.70
C PRO A 148 -19.97 -5.89 7.79
N PHE A 149 -21.19 -5.40 7.99
CA PHE A 149 -21.43 -3.97 8.18
C PHE A 149 -20.84 -3.46 9.50
N LEU A 150 -21.07 -4.15 10.62
CA LEU A 150 -20.47 -3.80 11.91
C LEU A 150 -18.94 -3.91 11.89
N ALA A 151 -18.40 -4.90 11.17
CA ALA A 151 -16.96 -5.04 10.96
C ALA A 151 -16.39 -3.85 10.21
N ALA A 152 -16.99 -3.46 9.08
CA ALA A 152 -16.51 -2.30 8.29
C ALA A 152 -16.54 -1.00 9.11
N LEU A 153 -17.57 -0.77 9.93
CA LEU A 153 -17.63 0.40 10.81
C LEU A 153 -16.51 0.39 11.87
N ARG A 154 -16.17 -0.79 12.42
CA ARG A 154 -15.06 -0.92 13.38
C ARG A 154 -13.71 -0.65 12.73
N SER A 155 -13.45 -1.24 11.56
CA SER A 155 -12.21 -1.00 10.80
C SER A 155 -12.11 0.47 10.40
N ALA A 156 -13.18 1.07 9.88
CA ALA A 156 -13.21 2.48 9.53
C ALA A 156 -12.89 3.39 10.73
N ALA A 157 -13.50 3.15 11.89
CA ALA A 157 -13.22 3.93 13.09
C ALA A 157 -11.75 3.78 13.54
N GLN A 158 -11.19 2.58 13.44
CA GLN A 158 -9.78 2.31 13.74
C GLN A 158 -8.86 3.07 12.79
N MET A 159 -9.03 2.91 11.48
CA MET A 159 -8.18 3.54 10.46
C MET A 159 -8.19 5.06 10.59
N VAL A 160 -9.37 5.70 10.70
CA VAL A 160 -9.47 7.16 10.87
C VAL A 160 -8.74 7.63 12.14
N SER A 161 -8.85 6.88 13.24
CA SER A 161 -8.20 7.26 14.51
C SER A 161 -6.67 7.24 14.41
N TYR A 162 -6.10 6.25 13.72
CA TYR A 162 -4.66 6.12 13.54
C TYR A 162 -4.11 7.01 12.41
N GLU A 163 -4.93 7.39 11.43
CA GLU A 163 -4.56 8.35 10.39
C GLU A 163 -4.23 9.73 10.99
N VAL A 164 -5.02 10.18 11.97
CA VAL A 164 -4.74 11.43 12.71
C VAL A 164 -3.40 11.34 13.46
N SER A 165 -3.09 10.19 14.06
CA SER A 165 -1.80 9.95 14.73
C SER A 165 -0.64 10.03 13.74
N ILE A 166 -0.75 9.38 12.58
CA ILE A 166 0.23 9.45 11.50
C ILE A 166 0.40 10.88 11.00
N GLY A 167 -0.70 11.63 10.88
CA GLY A 167 -0.75 13.07 10.65
C GLY A 167 0.24 13.85 11.51
N PHE A 168 0.10 13.72 12.83
CA PHE A 168 0.96 14.42 13.78
C PHE A 168 2.42 13.98 13.71
N VAL A 169 2.67 12.68 13.51
CA VAL A 169 4.05 12.18 13.39
C VAL A 169 4.73 12.73 12.14
N ILE A 170 4.04 12.74 10.99
CA ILE A 170 4.61 13.25 9.74
C ILE A 170 4.91 14.75 9.82
N ILE A 171 4.13 15.54 10.56
CA ILE A 171 4.43 16.97 10.79
C ILE A 171 5.83 17.15 11.42
N THR A 172 6.25 16.28 12.33
CA THR A 172 7.60 16.38 12.93
C THR A 172 8.71 16.22 11.88
N VAL A 173 8.53 15.30 10.93
CA VAL A 173 9.46 15.08 9.81
C VAL A 173 9.44 16.26 8.83
N LEU A 174 8.25 16.80 8.56
CA LEU A 174 8.08 17.97 7.70
C LEU A 174 8.79 19.21 8.23
N LEU A 175 8.75 19.44 9.55
CA LEU A 175 9.45 20.55 10.19
C LEU A 175 10.98 20.42 10.04
N CYS A 176 11.52 19.19 10.05
CA CYS A 176 12.95 18.95 9.82
C CYS A 176 13.36 19.13 8.35
N ALA A 177 12.53 18.68 7.42
CA ALA A 177 12.82 18.72 5.99
C ALA A 177 12.58 20.11 5.36
N GLY A 178 11.50 20.80 5.76
CA GLY A 178 11.11 22.11 5.22
C GLY A 178 10.41 22.07 3.86
N SER A 179 9.99 20.88 3.40
CA SER A 179 9.25 20.69 2.14
C SER A 179 8.19 19.58 2.29
N LEU A 180 7.11 19.67 1.52
CA LEU A 180 6.05 18.65 1.44
C LEU A 180 6.31 17.62 0.32
N ASN A 181 7.33 17.85 -0.52
CA ASN A 181 7.74 16.94 -1.57
C ASN A 181 8.60 15.79 -0.99
N LEU A 182 8.24 14.54 -1.28
CA LEU A 182 8.96 13.35 -0.81
C LEU A 182 10.40 13.30 -1.33
N THR A 183 10.65 13.70 -2.58
CA THR A 183 12.00 13.74 -3.17
C THR A 183 12.90 14.68 -2.35
N ALA A 184 12.39 15.88 -2.05
CA ALA A 184 13.11 16.87 -1.24
C ALA A 184 13.34 16.40 0.21
N ILE A 185 12.43 15.59 0.77
CA ILE A 185 12.59 15.01 2.12
C ILE A 185 13.72 13.97 2.14
N VAL A 186 13.80 13.10 1.12
CA VAL A 186 14.89 12.12 1.00
C VAL A 186 16.23 12.85 0.82
N GLU A 187 16.28 13.87 -0.02
CA GLU A 187 17.48 14.71 -0.20
C GLU A 187 17.88 15.45 1.08
N ALA A 188 16.91 15.96 1.85
CA ALA A 188 17.16 16.62 3.13
C ALA A 188 17.78 15.65 4.16
N GLN A 189 17.42 14.37 4.14
CA GLN A 189 18.04 13.35 4.99
C GLN A 189 19.51 13.12 4.61
N HIS A 190 19.84 13.13 3.31
CA HIS A 190 21.24 12.99 2.87
C HIS A 190 22.09 14.21 3.25
N ALA A 191 21.55 15.42 3.15
CA ALA A 191 22.30 16.66 3.33
C ALA A 191 22.40 17.17 4.78
N ARG A 192 21.37 16.93 5.62
CA ARG A 192 21.26 17.51 6.98
C ARG A 192 21.35 16.49 8.11
N GLY A 193 21.78 15.26 7.83
CA GLY A 193 21.82 14.20 8.83
C GLY A 193 22.93 14.38 9.88
N LEU A 194 22.79 13.72 11.03
CA LEU A 194 23.75 13.79 12.15
C LEU A 194 25.20 13.48 11.76
N ALA A 195 25.43 12.55 10.83
CA ALA A 195 26.78 12.19 10.37
C ALA A 195 27.44 13.32 9.56
N SER A 196 26.64 14.10 8.82
CA SER A 196 27.13 15.30 8.11
C SER A 196 27.53 16.42 9.09
N MET A 197 26.82 16.56 10.22
CA MET A 197 27.15 17.52 11.27
C MET A 197 28.37 17.10 12.11
N ILE A 198 28.58 15.80 12.29
CA ILE A 198 29.72 15.23 13.04
C ILE A 198 30.98 15.10 12.13
N GLY A 199 30.85 15.30 10.81
CA GLY A 199 31.97 15.25 9.87
C GLY A 199 32.43 13.84 9.51
N LEU A 200 31.56 12.84 9.65
CA LEU A 200 31.82 11.42 9.36
C LEU A 200 30.99 10.98 8.14
N PRO A 201 31.40 11.32 6.90
CA PRO A 201 30.59 11.09 5.69
C PRO A 201 30.35 9.62 5.35
N TRP A 202 31.11 8.68 5.92
CA TRP A 202 30.95 7.25 5.67
C TRP A 202 29.81 6.59 6.48
N LEU A 203 29.28 7.26 7.51
CA LEU A 203 28.20 6.73 8.35
C LEU A 203 26.83 7.26 7.90
N THR A 204 26.45 6.98 6.65
CA THR A 204 25.18 7.45 6.06
C THR A 204 23.94 6.98 6.82
N PHE A 205 24.00 5.83 7.51
CA PHE A 205 22.90 5.31 8.32
C PHE A 205 22.51 6.23 9.50
N LEU A 206 23.47 6.98 10.06
CA LEU A 206 23.23 7.95 11.13
C LEU A 206 22.51 9.21 10.63
N ASN A 207 22.45 9.44 9.32
CA ASN A 207 21.81 10.63 8.75
C ASN A 207 20.28 10.53 8.69
N TRP A 208 19.72 9.33 8.80
CA TRP A 208 18.29 9.10 8.62
C TRP A 208 17.47 9.57 9.83
N TYR A 209 16.27 10.09 9.57
CA TYR A 209 15.43 10.68 10.62
C TYR A 209 14.90 9.67 11.66
N TRP A 210 14.96 8.37 11.39
CA TRP A 210 14.51 7.36 12.36
C TRP A 210 15.33 7.38 13.67
N LEU A 211 16.60 7.82 13.64
CA LEU A 211 17.44 7.84 14.84
C LEU A 211 17.23 9.11 15.69
N PRO A 212 17.31 10.35 15.15
CA PRO A 212 16.99 11.56 15.93
C PRO A 212 15.54 11.56 16.42
N LEU A 213 14.61 11.05 15.61
CA LEU A 213 13.18 11.01 15.90
C LEU A 213 12.72 9.60 16.31
N LEU A 214 13.57 8.81 16.98
CA LEU A 214 13.26 7.42 17.34
C LEU A 214 11.91 7.25 18.07
N PRO A 215 11.54 8.09 19.06
CA PRO A 215 10.21 7.98 19.68
C PRO A 215 9.08 8.15 18.68
N MET A 216 9.21 9.12 17.75
CA MET A 216 8.21 9.37 16.71
C MET A 216 8.18 8.24 15.69
N PHE A 217 9.33 7.64 15.36
CA PHE A 217 9.39 6.46 14.49
C PHE A 217 8.63 5.27 15.09
N VAL A 218 8.75 5.02 16.39
CA VAL A 218 7.97 3.97 17.06
C VAL A 218 6.48 4.26 16.99
N VAL A 219 6.05 5.51 17.25
CA VAL A 219 4.64 5.89 17.12
C VAL A 219 4.15 5.73 15.68
N PHE A 220 4.94 6.15 14.68
CA PHE A 220 4.61 5.96 13.27
C PHE A 220 4.43 4.49 12.92
N TYR A 221 5.37 3.64 13.33
CA TYR A 221 5.32 2.20 13.05
C TYR A 221 4.09 1.54 13.67
N VAL A 222 3.79 1.84 14.94
CA VAL A 222 2.61 1.30 15.63
C VAL A 222 1.32 1.78 14.97
N SER A 223 1.23 3.07 14.64
CA SER A 223 0.04 3.63 13.98
C SER A 223 -0.15 3.09 12.56
N ALA A 224 0.92 2.87 11.79
CA ALA A 224 0.86 2.27 10.46
C ALA A 224 0.42 0.79 10.49
N LEU A 225 0.88 0.03 11.49
CA LEU A 225 0.38 -1.33 11.72
C LEU A 225 -1.12 -1.34 12.07
N ALA A 226 -1.55 -0.37 12.88
CA ALA A 226 -2.94 -0.26 13.29
C ALA A 226 -3.87 0.23 12.17
N GLU A 227 -3.40 1.13 11.29
CA GLU A 227 -4.11 1.56 10.09
C GLU A 227 -4.31 0.40 9.10
N THR A 228 -3.29 -0.44 8.92
CA THR A 228 -3.37 -1.60 8.00
C THR A 228 -4.04 -2.84 8.60
N ASN A 229 -4.63 -2.73 9.80
CA ASN A 229 -5.28 -3.82 10.54
C ASN A 229 -4.42 -5.09 10.71
N ARG A 230 -3.08 -4.95 10.71
CA ARG A 230 -2.17 -6.09 10.88
C ARG A 230 -2.01 -6.46 12.36
N PRO A 231 -1.70 -7.73 12.68
CA PRO A 231 -1.41 -8.14 14.05
C PRO A 231 -0.34 -7.24 14.67
N PRO A 232 -0.57 -6.69 15.89
CA PRO A 232 -1.56 -7.08 16.90
C PRO A 232 -2.94 -6.38 16.81
N PHE A 233 -3.15 -5.43 15.89
CA PHE A 233 -4.36 -4.61 15.79
C PHE A 233 -5.40 -5.18 14.80
N ASP A 234 -5.52 -6.50 14.78
CA ASP A 234 -6.42 -7.26 13.91
C ASP A 234 -7.74 -7.62 14.64
N LEU A 235 -8.38 -6.65 15.30
CA LEU A 235 -9.66 -6.90 15.98
C LEU A 235 -10.84 -6.98 15.01
N VAL A 236 -10.61 -6.69 13.72
CA VAL A 236 -11.67 -6.58 12.73
C VAL A 236 -11.64 -7.72 11.72
N GLU A 237 -10.49 -8.34 11.46
CA GLU A 237 -10.37 -9.53 10.62
C GLU A 237 -10.16 -10.81 11.44
N ALA A 238 -9.90 -10.70 12.75
CA ALA A 238 -9.75 -11.86 13.64
C ALA A 238 -10.88 -12.88 13.49
N GLU A 239 -10.46 -14.10 13.19
CA GLU A 239 -11.30 -15.29 13.01
C GLU A 239 -12.22 -15.57 14.19
N SER A 240 -11.79 -15.19 15.41
CA SER A 240 -12.52 -15.40 16.66
C SER A 240 -13.69 -14.44 16.88
N GLU A 241 -13.63 -13.21 16.34
CA GLU A 241 -14.65 -12.19 16.58
C GLU A 241 -15.64 -12.08 15.40
N LEU A 242 -15.13 -12.01 14.17
CA LEU A 242 -15.93 -11.69 12.98
C LEU A 242 -15.65 -12.58 11.77
N VAL A 243 -14.92 -13.71 11.96
CA VAL A 243 -14.54 -14.73 10.95
C VAL A 243 -13.66 -14.22 9.80
N ALA A 244 -14.07 -13.17 9.10
CA ALA A 244 -13.31 -12.49 8.03
C ALA A 244 -13.71 -11.00 7.86
N GLY A 245 -14.26 -10.39 8.91
CA GLY A 245 -14.57 -8.95 8.96
C GLY A 245 -15.56 -8.48 7.88
N PHE A 246 -15.17 -7.44 7.15
CA PHE A 246 -15.98 -6.86 6.06
C PHE A 246 -15.88 -7.65 4.75
N MET A 247 -14.95 -8.61 4.66
CA MET A 247 -14.69 -9.41 3.47
C MET A 247 -15.48 -10.74 3.42
N VAL A 248 -16.25 -11.07 4.47
CA VAL A 248 -16.92 -12.38 4.65
C VAL A 248 -17.74 -12.83 3.45
N GLU A 249 -18.48 -11.91 2.81
CA GLU A 249 -19.37 -12.23 1.68
C GLU A 249 -18.65 -12.20 0.32
N TYR A 250 -17.38 -11.76 0.29
CA TYR A 250 -16.60 -11.67 -0.94
C TYR A 250 -15.92 -13.01 -1.25
N GLY A 251 -16.14 -13.51 -2.46
CA GLY A 251 -15.46 -14.69 -2.99
C GLY A 251 -14.57 -14.34 -4.18
N SER A 252 -13.73 -15.31 -4.61
CA SER A 252 -13.00 -15.27 -5.88
C SER A 252 -12.16 -13.98 -6.04
N THR A 253 -12.30 -13.29 -7.18
CA THR A 253 -11.53 -12.13 -7.61
C THR A 253 -11.83 -10.89 -6.76
N PRO A 254 -13.10 -10.57 -6.40
CA PRO A 254 -13.38 -9.48 -5.45
C PRO A 254 -12.65 -9.62 -4.10
N TYR A 255 -12.55 -10.84 -3.56
CA TYR A 255 -11.78 -11.09 -2.33
C TYR A 255 -10.29 -10.87 -2.54
N LEU A 256 -9.75 -11.34 -3.67
CA LEU A 256 -8.35 -11.13 -4.04
C LEU A 256 -8.02 -9.63 -4.13
N LEU A 257 -8.91 -8.81 -4.69
CA LEU A 257 -8.69 -7.36 -4.82
C LEU A 257 -8.61 -6.66 -3.46
N PHE A 258 -9.44 -7.07 -2.48
CA PHE A 258 -9.35 -6.57 -1.10
C PHE A 258 -8.08 -7.01 -0.37
N MET A 259 -7.57 -8.21 -0.66
CA MET A 259 -6.31 -8.70 -0.08
C MET A 259 -5.07 -8.09 -0.75
N LEU A 260 -5.24 -7.55 -1.96
CA LEU A 260 -4.18 -6.90 -2.73
C LEU A 260 -4.08 -5.41 -2.43
N GLY A 261 -5.24 -4.74 -2.26
CA GLY A 261 -5.33 -3.36 -1.80
C GLY A 261 -4.92 -3.23 -0.34
#